data_AF-A0AA42BDB1-F1
#
_entry.id   AF-A0AA42BDB1-F1
#
_cell.length_a   1.000
_cell.length_b   1.000
_cell.length_c   1.000
_cell.angle_alpha   90.00
_cell.angle_beta   90.00
_cell.angle_gamma   90.00
#
_symmetry.space_group_name_H-M   'P 1'
#
loop_
_entity.id
_entity.type
_entity.pdbx_description
1 polymer ?
#
loop_
_entity_poly.entity_id
_entity_poly.type
_entity_poly.pdbx_seq_one_letter_code
_entity_poly.pdbx_strand_id
1 'polypeptide(L)'
;MTTETYGPAAYRGQALPALPPPIRDKQGLFDTALKWGHYANLDSISETEGQLIGEAHLAYERQMKEKRKQQIYCDAERWSFESNGKLLHFLFILKLCCLMAFSAPWTIELAVTFDSGGIITPLGVIASISALCLYATSRPWLAYILGGVLGMITAGALAWNQGALWGYWGEQTAFWFGAILLFMAIIGVDLLIGLYSLIYTHDGSGFNRRDGMVRIGRRFRSPFVAPFYEFDPVMQLQVTPHGGHDYVLWLHHRYTDTKVCLGMKMHSLGLDKANLYAFWDTLQRYMDVEQPLPDLPVLEQSRHLDPVTAAHDAAIGRPERYWRDRTLEGWKRNSASRKLREKLASHPWQQHPCTLRARIDPALSIEAYYRSQEARGIHATPRGDDFDNIHRRGASTAPQG
;
A
#
# COMPACT_ATOMS: atom_id res chain seq x y z
N MET A 1 29.97 -24.52 0.54
CA MET A 1 29.49 -23.94 1.82
C MET A 1 28.66 -22.72 1.45
N THR A 2 27.35 -22.62 1.60
CA THR A 2 26.28 -23.45 2.18
C THR A 2 25.02 -23.14 1.36
N THR A 3 24.45 -24.12 0.66
CA THR A 3 23.17 -24.02 -0.06
C THR A 3 21.96 -23.94 0.88
N GLU A 4 22.17 -23.80 2.19
CA GLU A 4 21.15 -23.86 3.25
C GLU A 4 20.67 -22.49 3.77
N THR A 5 20.79 -21.40 3.00
CA THR A 5 20.25 -20.09 3.44
C THR A 5 18.80 -19.83 3.00
N TYR A 6 18.38 -20.41 1.87
CA TYR A 6 17.08 -20.14 1.25
C TYR A 6 16.14 -21.35 1.36
N GLY A 7 14.84 -21.09 1.54
CA GLY A 7 13.80 -22.10 1.69
C GLY A 7 13.49 -22.88 0.41
N PRO A 8 12.75 -24.00 0.49
CA PRO A 8 12.49 -24.90 -0.64
C PRO A 8 11.62 -24.27 -1.75
N ALA A 9 10.85 -23.22 -1.43
CA ALA A 9 10.04 -22.44 -2.37
C ALA A 9 10.73 -21.16 -2.87
N ALA A 10 11.98 -20.90 -2.47
CA ALA A 10 12.74 -19.74 -2.90
C ALA A 10 12.74 -19.64 -4.44
N TYR A 11 12.41 -18.45 -4.95
CA TYR A 11 12.29 -18.25 -6.39
C TYR A 11 13.66 -18.29 -7.04
N ARG A 12 13.79 -19.14 -8.06
CA ARG A 12 14.99 -19.33 -8.87
C ARG A 12 14.58 -19.25 -10.33
N GLY A 13 15.03 -18.23 -11.05
CA GLY A 13 14.61 -18.00 -12.44
C GLY A 13 14.89 -19.19 -13.36
N GLN A 14 16.00 -19.91 -13.13
CA GLN A 14 16.43 -21.04 -13.96
C GLN A 14 15.80 -22.38 -13.56
N ALA A 15 15.37 -22.52 -12.30
CA ALA A 15 14.96 -23.79 -11.70
C ALA A 15 13.48 -23.81 -11.28
N LEU A 16 12.60 -23.24 -12.10
CA LEU A 16 11.15 -23.24 -11.84
C LEU A 16 10.56 -24.67 -11.87
N PRO A 17 9.67 -25.04 -10.92
CA PRO A 17 8.97 -26.32 -10.96
C PRO A 17 7.95 -26.38 -12.11
N ALA A 18 7.53 -27.59 -12.47
CA ALA A 18 6.39 -27.78 -13.36
C ALA A 18 5.11 -27.25 -12.69
N LEU A 19 4.29 -26.54 -13.46
CA LEU A 19 3.06 -25.91 -12.97
C LEU A 19 1.84 -26.42 -13.74
N PRO A 20 0.72 -26.70 -13.05
CA PRO A 20 -0.54 -26.99 -13.72
C PRO A 20 -1.06 -25.75 -14.47
N PRO A 21 -1.88 -25.95 -15.52
CA PRO A 21 -2.44 -24.84 -16.30
C PRO A 21 -3.26 -23.89 -15.41
N PRO A 22 -3.24 -22.57 -15.71
CA PRO A 22 -4.03 -21.61 -14.95
C PRO A 22 -5.52 -21.88 -15.13
N ILE A 23 -6.33 -21.60 -14.10
CA ILE A 23 -7.80 -21.80 -14.18
C ILE A 23 -8.43 -20.80 -15.15
N ARG A 24 -7.86 -19.59 -15.26
CA ARG A 24 -8.33 -18.51 -16.15
C ARG A 24 -7.14 -17.73 -16.68
N ASP A 25 -7.11 -17.52 -17.99
CA ASP A 25 -6.22 -16.52 -18.59
C ASP A 25 -6.73 -15.11 -18.26
N LYS A 26 -5.87 -14.27 -17.68
CA LYS A 26 -6.22 -12.93 -17.17
C LYS A 26 -5.81 -11.84 -18.15
N GLN A 27 -6.35 -11.90 -19.37
CA GLN A 27 -6.21 -10.82 -20.37
C GLN A 27 -7.57 -10.14 -20.57
N GLY A 28 -7.55 -8.82 -20.70
CA GLY A 28 -8.76 -8.02 -20.86
C GLY A 28 -8.48 -6.71 -21.59
N LEU A 29 -9.52 -5.92 -21.83
CA LEU A 29 -9.42 -4.65 -22.56
C LEU A 29 -8.43 -3.67 -21.90
N PHE A 30 -8.41 -3.64 -20.57
CA PHE A 30 -7.52 -2.79 -19.77
C PHE A 30 -6.38 -3.57 -19.10
N ASP A 31 -6.37 -4.89 -19.23
CA ASP A 31 -5.52 -5.80 -18.47
C ASP A 31 -4.56 -6.53 -19.41
N THR A 32 -3.27 -6.22 -19.29
CA THR A 32 -2.18 -6.82 -20.07
C THR A 32 -1.36 -7.77 -19.21
N ALA A 33 -1.40 -9.06 -19.49
CA ALA A 33 -0.55 -10.04 -18.80
C ALA A 33 0.94 -9.78 -19.09
N LEU A 34 1.76 -9.77 -18.04
CA LEU A 34 3.21 -9.63 -18.15
C LEU A 34 3.90 -10.99 -18.21
N LYS A 35 5.07 -11.02 -18.81
CA LYS A 35 5.90 -12.21 -18.98
C LYS A 35 6.92 -12.31 -17.85
N TRP A 36 7.26 -13.56 -17.52
CA TRP A 36 8.24 -13.93 -16.52
C TRP A 36 9.63 -14.20 -17.13
N GLY A 37 10.67 -13.86 -16.37
CA GLY A 37 12.08 -14.08 -16.71
C GLY A 37 12.65 -13.02 -17.66
N HIS A 38 13.88 -13.28 -18.14
CA HIS A 38 14.65 -12.39 -19.01
C HIS A 38 14.86 -10.99 -18.41
N TYR A 39 15.73 -10.91 -17.40
CA TYR A 39 15.94 -9.68 -16.63
C TYR A 39 16.65 -8.60 -17.44
N ALA A 40 16.07 -7.39 -17.45
CA ALA A 40 16.65 -6.23 -18.12
C ALA A 40 17.76 -5.57 -17.28
N ASN A 41 17.79 -5.83 -15.97
CA ASN A 41 18.69 -5.18 -15.01
C ASN A 41 18.54 -3.65 -15.03
N LEU A 42 17.30 -3.18 -15.18
CA LEU A 42 16.94 -1.76 -15.15
C LEU A 42 15.94 -1.52 -14.02
N ASP A 43 16.33 -0.69 -13.06
CA ASP A 43 15.47 -0.32 -11.94
C ASP A 43 14.49 0.80 -12.33
N SER A 44 13.30 0.79 -11.73
CA SER A 44 12.28 1.83 -11.95
C SER A 44 12.77 3.17 -11.42
N ILE A 45 12.80 4.21 -12.27
CA ILE A 45 13.23 5.53 -11.82
C ILE A 45 12.19 6.18 -10.91
N SER A 46 10.90 5.89 -11.14
CA SER A 46 9.83 6.37 -10.26
C SER A 46 9.98 5.83 -8.85
N GLU A 47 10.40 4.56 -8.71
CA GLU A 47 10.66 3.94 -7.41
C GLU A 47 11.90 4.53 -6.75
N THR A 48 13.01 4.61 -7.48
CA THR A 48 14.25 5.22 -6.97
C THR A 48 14.04 6.65 -6.50
N GLU A 49 13.34 7.48 -7.27
CA GLU A 49 13.02 8.85 -6.87
C GLU A 49 12.04 8.90 -5.70
N GLY A 50 11.02 8.03 -5.65
CA GLY A 50 10.10 7.92 -4.52
C GLY A 50 10.83 7.59 -3.22
N GLN A 51 11.76 6.64 -3.25
CA GLN A 51 12.57 6.26 -2.09
C GLN A 51 13.56 7.36 -1.67
N LEU A 52 14.10 8.12 -2.61
CA LEU A 52 14.94 9.28 -2.30
C LEU A 52 14.12 10.44 -1.70
N ILE A 53 12.89 10.67 -2.17
CA ILE A 53 11.96 11.65 -1.58
C ILE A 53 11.65 11.27 -0.12
N GLY A 54 11.40 9.99 0.15
CA GLY A 54 11.17 9.48 1.50
C GLY A 54 12.42 9.31 2.36
N GLU A 55 13.62 9.59 1.82
CA GLU A 55 14.91 9.34 2.44
C GLU A 55 15.04 7.89 2.99
N ALA A 56 14.49 6.91 2.27
CA ALA A 56 14.44 5.52 2.71
C ALA A 56 15.85 4.94 3.00
N HIS A 57 16.85 5.40 2.27
CA HIS A 57 18.27 5.06 2.44
C HIS A 57 18.88 5.57 3.76
N LEU A 58 18.21 6.45 4.51
CA LEU A 58 18.63 6.93 5.85
C LEU A 58 17.78 6.36 6.99
N ALA A 59 16.83 5.48 6.70
CA ALA A 59 15.84 5.03 7.68
C ALA A 59 16.48 4.31 8.89
N TYR A 60 17.47 3.43 8.75
CA TYR A 60 18.15 2.84 9.92
C TYR A 60 18.86 3.90 10.76
N GLU A 61 19.57 4.84 10.14
CA GLU A 61 20.28 5.88 10.89
C GLU A 61 19.31 6.76 11.67
N ARG A 62 18.16 7.10 11.07
CA ARG A 62 17.08 7.84 11.73
C ARG A 62 16.50 7.04 12.90
N GLN A 63 16.16 5.78 12.68
CA GLN A 63 15.60 4.90 13.72
C GLN A 63 16.58 4.68 14.89
N MET A 64 17.88 4.53 14.58
CA MET A 64 18.94 4.41 15.59
C MET A 64 19.09 5.70 16.42
N LYS A 65 19.08 6.88 15.78
CA LYS A 65 19.09 8.17 16.46
C LYS A 65 17.86 8.34 17.38
N GLU A 66 16.70 7.89 16.92
CA GLU A 66 15.44 7.94 17.67
C GLU A 66 15.30 6.83 18.73
N LYS A 67 16.29 5.94 18.87
CA LYS A 67 16.25 4.73 19.73
C LYS A 67 15.00 3.86 19.47
N ARG A 68 14.49 3.88 18.24
CA ARG A 68 13.37 3.06 17.80
C ARG A 68 13.86 1.70 17.32
N LYS A 69 12.99 0.70 17.39
CA LYS A 69 13.27 -0.61 16.79
C LYS A 69 13.50 -0.44 15.29
N GLN A 70 14.55 -1.04 14.76
CA GLN A 70 14.81 -1.06 13.33
C GLN A 70 13.67 -1.82 12.63
N GLN A 71 12.82 -1.07 11.93
CA GLN A 71 11.66 -1.59 11.21
C GLN A 71 11.61 -0.85 9.89
N ILE A 72 12.22 -1.43 8.86
CA ILE A 72 12.09 -0.95 7.49
C ILE A 72 11.12 -1.86 6.74
N TYR A 73 10.37 -1.27 5.80
CA TYR A 73 9.42 -2.00 4.98
C TYR A 73 10.11 -2.93 3.97
N CYS A 74 11.32 -2.61 3.50
CA CYS A 74 12.10 -3.41 2.55
C CYS A 74 13.56 -3.62 3.02
N ASP A 75 13.96 -4.88 3.18
CA ASP A 75 15.33 -5.31 3.43
C ASP A 75 15.74 -6.46 2.48
N ALA A 76 16.93 -7.01 2.68
CA ALA A 76 17.47 -8.08 1.86
C ALA A 76 16.65 -9.38 1.89
N GLU A 77 15.85 -9.62 2.92
CA GLU A 77 15.07 -10.85 3.08
C GLU A 77 13.58 -10.65 2.80
N ARG A 78 13.04 -9.47 3.11
CA ARG A 78 11.61 -9.18 3.08
C ARG A 78 11.29 -7.79 2.54
N TRP A 79 10.30 -7.74 1.65
CA TRP A 79 9.68 -6.51 1.17
C TRP A 79 8.20 -6.51 1.56
N SER A 80 7.90 -5.84 2.66
CA SER A 80 6.58 -5.66 3.25
C SER A 80 5.73 -4.70 2.43
N PHE A 81 4.43 -4.97 2.35
CA PHE A 81 3.48 -4.02 1.78
C PHE A 81 3.19 -2.92 2.79
N GLU A 82 2.98 -1.71 2.30
CA GLU A 82 2.42 -0.63 3.11
C GLU A 82 0.96 -0.93 3.47
N SER A 83 0.63 -0.63 4.73
CA SER A 83 -0.72 -0.78 5.28
C SER A 83 -1.65 0.27 4.67
N ASN A 84 -2.22 -0.03 3.50
CA ASN A 84 -3.30 0.79 2.94
C ASN A 84 -4.65 0.41 3.58
N GLY A 85 -4.81 0.80 4.85
CA GLY A 85 -6.06 0.62 5.58
C GLY A 85 -7.14 1.59 5.07
N LYS A 86 -8.28 1.06 4.64
CA LYS A 86 -9.49 1.88 4.40
C LYS A 86 -9.89 2.72 5.61
N LEU A 87 -9.50 2.28 6.82
CA LEU A 87 -9.75 3.01 8.06
C LEU A 87 -9.04 4.36 8.10
N LEU A 88 -7.82 4.48 7.58
CA LEU A 88 -7.10 5.77 7.57
C LEU A 88 -7.83 6.79 6.68
N HIS A 89 -8.30 6.35 5.51
CA HIS A 89 -9.14 7.15 4.62
C HIS A 89 -10.46 7.53 5.28
N PHE A 90 -11.10 6.58 5.97
CA PHE A 90 -12.32 6.85 6.74
C PHE A 90 -12.08 7.87 7.85
N LEU A 91 -10.99 7.78 8.60
CA LEU A 91 -10.63 8.76 9.63
C LEU A 91 -10.38 10.14 9.00
N PHE A 92 -9.68 10.21 7.86
CA PHE A 92 -9.49 11.46 7.14
C PHE A 92 -10.83 12.09 6.71
N ILE A 93 -11.73 11.29 6.12
CA ILE A 93 -13.08 11.75 5.75
C ILE A 93 -13.87 12.18 6.99
N LEU A 94 -13.78 11.43 8.10
CA LEU A 94 -14.41 11.76 9.37
C LEU A 94 -13.92 13.11 9.89
N LYS A 95 -12.63 13.43 9.79
CA LYS A 95 -12.08 14.75 10.14
C LYS A 95 -12.75 15.86 9.33
N LEU A 96 -12.85 15.68 8.01
CA LEU A 96 -13.50 16.64 7.13
C LEU A 96 -14.99 16.79 7.46
N CYS A 97 -15.69 15.70 7.78
CA CYS A 97 -17.08 15.73 8.23
C CYS A 97 -17.23 16.48 9.56
N CYS A 98 -16.37 16.24 10.55
CA CYS A 98 -16.39 16.95 11.82
C CYS A 98 -16.12 18.45 11.63
N LEU A 99 -15.18 18.81 10.76
CA LEU A 99 -14.85 20.19 10.43
C LEU A 99 -16.03 20.92 9.75
N MET A 100 -16.80 20.23 8.91
CA MET A 100 -17.99 20.82 8.28
C MET A 100 -19.17 20.93 9.25
N ALA A 101 -19.33 19.94 10.12
CA ALA A 101 -20.53 19.77 10.92
C ALA A 101 -20.49 20.44 12.30
N PHE A 102 -19.33 20.84 12.83
CA PHE A 102 -19.23 21.32 14.21
C PHE A 102 -20.13 22.55 14.50
N SER A 103 -20.34 23.43 13.52
CA SER A 103 -21.16 24.63 13.66
C SER A 103 -22.66 24.35 13.60
N ALA A 104 -23.08 23.25 12.96
CA ALA A 104 -24.49 22.98 12.69
C ALA A 104 -25.34 22.85 13.96
N PRO A 105 -24.95 22.06 14.99
CA PRO A 105 -25.70 21.94 16.24
C PRO A 105 -25.87 23.29 16.94
N TRP A 106 -24.80 24.08 16.98
CA TRP A 106 -24.79 25.41 17.57
C TRP A 106 -25.68 26.40 16.82
N THR A 107 -25.67 26.38 15.49
CA THR A 107 -26.49 27.29 14.68
C THR A 107 -27.97 26.93 14.73
N ILE A 108 -28.30 25.63 14.81
CA ILE A 108 -29.68 25.16 15.00
C ILE A 108 -30.18 25.58 16.37
N GLU A 109 -29.37 25.40 17.42
CA GLU A 109 -29.73 25.78 18.79
C GLU A 109 -29.98 27.30 18.90
N LEU A 110 -29.10 28.11 18.31
CA LEU A 110 -29.28 29.56 18.23
C LEU A 110 -30.53 29.96 17.43
N ALA A 111 -30.79 29.28 16.32
CA ALA A 111 -31.96 29.54 15.48
C ALA A 111 -33.27 29.31 16.23
N VAL A 112 -33.35 28.24 17.03
CA VAL A 112 -34.50 27.92 17.88
C VAL A 112 -34.61 28.90 19.04
N THR A 113 -33.50 29.21 19.70
CA THR A 113 -33.47 30.10 20.88
C THR A 113 -33.96 31.52 20.55
N PHE A 114 -33.60 32.04 19.39
CA PHE A 114 -33.92 33.41 18.96
C PHE A 114 -35.08 33.50 17.95
N ASP A 115 -35.77 32.38 17.68
CA ASP A 115 -36.85 32.27 16.66
C ASP A 115 -36.47 32.93 15.32
N SER A 116 -35.22 32.73 14.90
CA SER A 116 -34.58 33.48 13.80
C SER A 116 -33.93 32.55 12.77
N GLY A 117 -34.58 31.42 12.51
CA GLY A 117 -34.07 30.36 11.63
C GLY A 117 -33.76 30.82 10.20
N GLY A 118 -34.49 31.82 9.68
CA GLY A 118 -34.26 32.37 8.34
C GLY A 118 -32.92 33.12 8.18
N ILE A 119 -32.33 33.60 9.28
CA ILE A 119 -31.07 34.37 9.27
C ILE A 119 -29.91 33.55 9.83
N ILE A 120 -30.14 32.83 10.94
CA ILE A 120 -29.09 32.12 11.67
C ILE A 120 -28.63 30.85 10.91
N THR A 121 -29.55 30.16 10.24
CA THR A 121 -29.21 28.92 9.51
C THR A 121 -28.28 29.19 8.31
N PRO A 122 -28.54 30.19 7.44
CA PRO A 122 -27.60 30.56 6.38
C PRO A 122 -26.22 30.98 6.90
N LEU A 123 -26.16 31.73 8.02
CA LEU A 123 -24.90 32.10 8.66
C LEU A 123 -24.11 30.88 9.15
N GLY A 124 -24.81 29.87 9.67
CA GLY A 124 -24.21 28.59 10.05
C GLY A 124 -23.59 27.84 8.87
N VAL A 125 -24.28 27.80 7.73
CA VAL A 125 -23.76 27.18 6.50
C VAL A 125 -22.55 27.96 5.98
N ILE A 126 -22.59 29.29 6.00
CA ILE A 126 -21.45 30.13 5.63
C ILE A 126 -20.25 29.84 6.56
N ALA A 127 -20.48 29.70 7.87
CA ALA A 127 -19.43 29.35 8.83
C ALA A 127 -18.84 27.96 8.55
N SER A 128 -19.65 26.95 8.21
CA SER A 128 -19.17 25.61 7.82
C SER A 128 -18.28 25.65 6.58
N ILE A 129 -18.74 26.32 5.52
CA ILE A 129 -17.96 26.46 4.27
C ILE A 129 -16.68 27.25 4.53
N SER A 130 -16.75 28.32 5.33
CA SER A 130 -15.58 29.13 5.70
C SER A 130 -14.56 28.31 6.48
N ALA A 131 -15.00 27.44 7.40
CA ALA A 131 -14.12 26.56 8.16
C ALA A 131 -13.35 25.59 7.25
N LEU A 132 -14.03 25.00 6.25
CA LEU A 132 -13.39 24.13 5.27
C LEU A 132 -12.37 24.88 4.41
N CYS A 133 -12.74 26.07 3.91
CA CYS A 133 -11.84 26.92 3.14
C CYS A 133 -10.59 27.30 3.97
N LEU A 134 -10.77 27.70 5.24
CA LEU A 134 -9.66 28.03 6.13
C LEU A 134 -8.76 26.82 6.40
N TYR A 135 -9.33 25.64 6.58
CA TYR A 135 -8.56 24.40 6.76
C TYR A 135 -7.74 24.02 5.53
N ALA A 136 -8.24 24.31 4.32
CA ALA A 136 -7.50 24.10 3.08
C ALA A 136 -6.35 25.10 2.85
N THR A 137 -6.27 26.18 3.64
CA THR A 137 -5.15 27.13 3.56
C THR A 137 -3.93 26.68 4.36
N SER A 138 -2.80 27.37 4.20
CA SER A 138 -1.59 27.16 5.01
C SER A 138 -1.78 27.47 6.52
N ARG A 139 -2.99 27.86 6.97
CA ARG A 139 -3.31 28.25 8.34
C ARG A 139 -4.58 27.55 8.87
N PRO A 140 -4.57 26.22 9.01
CA PRO A 140 -5.75 25.45 9.44
C PRO A 140 -6.21 25.80 10.87
N TRP A 141 -5.32 26.33 11.71
CA TRP A 141 -5.64 26.77 13.07
C TRP A 141 -6.70 27.88 13.13
N LEU A 142 -6.86 28.67 12.05
CA LEU A 142 -7.91 29.70 11.98
C LEU A 142 -9.32 29.09 11.97
N ALA A 143 -9.50 27.91 11.38
CA ALA A 143 -10.78 27.20 11.41
C ALA A 143 -11.16 26.79 12.83
N TYR A 144 -10.16 26.43 13.66
CA TYR A 144 -10.36 26.05 15.05
C TYR A 144 -10.71 27.25 15.93
N ILE A 145 -10.10 28.42 15.67
CA ILE A 145 -10.47 29.66 16.36
C ILE A 145 -11.90 30.07 16.02
N LEU A 146 -12.27 30.00 14.74
CA LEU A 146 -13.65 30.27 14.31
C LEU A 146 -14.64 29.36 15.06
N GLY A 147 -14.33 28.06 15.17
CA GLY A 147 -15.14 27.13 15.94
C GLY A 147 -15.18 27.44 17.43
N GLY A 148 -14.04 27.76 18.05
CA GLY A 148 -13.99 28.15 19.46
C GLY A 148 -14.81 29.41 19.77
N VAL A 149 -14.72 30.44 18.91
CA VAL A 149 -15.51 31.68 19.04
C VAL A 149 -17.00 31.39 18.90
N LEU A 150 -17.41 30.59 17.90
CA LEU A 150 -18.81 30.23 17.71
C LEU A 150 -19.36 29.46 18.92
N GLY A 151 -18.59 28.51 19.47
CA GLY A 151 -18.93 27.78 20.68
C GLY A 151 -19.05 28.67 21.92
N MET A 152 -18.21 29.70 22.05
CA MET A 152 -18.32 30.67 23.14
C MET A 152 -19.56 31.57 23.00
N ILE A 153 -19.89 31.98 21.77
CA ILE A 153 -21.12 32.76 21.49
C ILE A 153 -22.35 31.94 21.85
N THR A 154 -22.40 30.66 21.47
CA THR A 154 -23.53 29.79 21.80
C THR A 154 -23.64 29.51 23.28
N ALA A 155 -22.52 29.21 23.96
CA ALA A 155 -22.50 29.05 25.41
C ALA A 155 -23.01 30.31 26.13
N GLY A 156 -22.58 31.50 25.69
CA GLY A 156 -23.04 32.78 26.25
C GLY A 156 -24.53 33.04 26.02
N ALA A 157 -25.04 32.75 24.82
CA ALA A 157 -26.45 32.89 24.49
C ALA A 157 -27.33 31.94 25.32
N LEU A 158 -26.92 30.67 25.48
CA LEU A 158 -27.62 29.71 26.32
C LEU A 158 -27.61 30.14 27.80
N ALA A 159 -26.45 30.56 28.32
CA ALA A 159 -26.33 31.02 29.69
C ALA A 159 -27.19 32.26 29.98
N TRP A 160 -27.30 33.17 29.00
CA TRP A 160 -28.15 34.35 29.09
C TRP A 160 -29.64 33.99 29.09
N ASN A 161 -30.05 33.07 28.21
CA ASN A 161 -31.46 32.68 28.09
C ASN A 161 -31.95 31.83 29.28
N GLN A 162 -31.10 30.95 29.81
CA GLN A 162 -31.49 29.93 30.81
C GLN A 162 -31.01 30.22 32.25
N GLY A 163 -30.24 31.29 32.47
CA GLY A 163 -29.89 31.78 33.81
C GLY A 163 -28.87 30.95 34.62
N ALA A 164 -28.30 29.86 34.10
CA ALA A 164 -27.16 29.17 34.70
C ALA A 164 -26.42 28.25 33.71
N LEU A 165 -25.08 28.27 33.73
CA LEU A 165 -24.19 27.44 32.89
C LEU A 165 -24.17 25.94 33.29
N TRP A 166 -24.66 25.59 34.49
CA TRP A 166 -24.38 24.30 35.17
C TRP A 166 -25.61 23.53 35.66
N GLY A 167 -26.83 23.84 35.16
CA GLY A 167 -28.04 23.06 35.46
C GLY A 167 -28.25 21.91 34.46
N TYR A 168 -28.90 20.82 34.90
CA TYR A 168 -29.24 19.69 34.03
C TYR A 168 -30.51 20.00 33.22
N TRP A 169 -30.37 20.19 31.90
CA TRP A 169 -31.47 20.52 31.00
C TRP A 169 -31.32 19.76 29.67
N GLY A 170 -32.42 19.29 29.08
CA GLY A 170 -32.43 18.53 27.81
C GLY A 170 -31.87 19.28 26.59
N GLU A 171 -31.60 20.58 26.71
CA GLU A 171 -31.09 21.46 25.64
C GLU A 171 -29.54 21.50 25.56
N GLN A 172 -28.81 20.96 26.54
CA GLN A 172 -27.34 20.90 26.45
C GLN A 172 -26.83 19.88 25.42
N THR A 173 -27.71 18.99 24.94
CA THR A 173 -27.35 17.91 24.03
C THR A 173 -26.75 18.43 22.73
N ALA A 174 -27.33 19.51 22.16
CA ALA A 174 -26.82 20.15 20.96
C ALA A 174 -25.49 20.87 21.20
N PHE A 175 -25.35 21.55 22.35
CA PHE A 175 -24.12 22.23 22.74
C PHE A 175 -22.94 21.25 22.85
N TRP A 176 -23.10 20.18 23.63
CA TRP A 176 -22.08 19.15 23.81
C TRP A 176 -21.80 18.38 22.53
N PHE A 177 -22.82 18.13 21.69
CA PHE A 177 -22.62 17.50 20.39
C PHE A 177 -21.74 18.37 19.47
N GLY A 178 -21.98 19.69 19.41
CA GLY A 178 -21.12 20.65 18.70
C GLY A 178 -19.69 20.69 19.28
N ALA A 179 -19.56 20.68 20.61
CA ALA A 179 -18.25 20.66 21.29
C ALA A 179 -17.45 19.38 21.01
N ILE A 180 -18.11 18.21 20.98
CA ILE A 180 -17.49 16.93 20.63
C ILE A 180 -17.05 16.93 19.17
N LEU A 181 -17.87 17.44 18.25
CA LEU A 181 -17.49 17.56 16.83
C LEU A 181 -16.29 18.49 16.65
N LEU A 182 -16.26 19.62 17.36
CA LEU A 182 -15.10 20.51 17.35
C LEU A 182 -13.85 19.81 17.92
N PHE A 183 -13.96 19.14 19.07
CA PHE A 183 -12.84 18.37 19.64
C PHE A 183 -12.30 17.33 18.65
N MET A 184 -13.20 16.58 18.01
CA MET A 184 -12.84 15.59 16.98
C MET A 184 -12.15 16.23 15.78
N ALA A 185 -12.59 17.42 15.34
CA ALA A 185 -11.98 18.16 14.24
C ALA A 185 -10.58 18.71 14.57
N ILE A 186 -10.36 19.20 15.81
CA ILE A 186 -9.09 19.83 16.21
C ILE A 186 -8.01 18.76 16.50
N ILE A 187 -8.32 17.77 17.35
CA ILE A 187 -7.31 16.82 17.87
C ILE A 187 -7.80 15.37 17.84
N GLY A 188 -9.09 15.12 18.08
CA GLY A 188 -9.58 13.76 18.33
C GLY A 188 -9.31 12.80 17.18
N VAL A 189 -9.57 13.20 15.93
CA VAL A 189 -9.27 12.34 14.77
C VAL A 189 -7.76 12.20 14.53
N ASP A 190 -6.97 13.26 14.73
CA ASP A 190 -5.51 13.18 14.59
C ASP A 190 -4.90 12.22 15.62
N LEU A 191 -5.44 12.20 16.84
CA LEU A 191 -5.06 11.24 17.88
C LEU A 191 -5.46 9.81 17.50
N LEU A 192 -6.66 9.60 16.92
CA LEU A 192 -7.06 8.29 16.40
C LEU A 192 -6.16 7.83 15.26
N ILE A 193 -5.76 8.72 14.35
CA ILE A 193 -4.81 8.43 13.27
C ILE A 193 -3.44 8.08 13.85
N GLY A 194 -2.96 8.83 14.85
CA GLY A 194 -1.71 8.56 15.54
C GLY A 194 -1.72 7.20 16.24
N LEU A 195 -2.79 6.90 16.98
CA LEU A 195 -2.98 5.61 17.65
C LEU A 195 -3.10 4.46 16.65
N TYR A 196 -3.85 4.64 15.56
CA TYR A 196 -3.95 3.66 14.48
C TYR A 196 -2.57 3.38 13.87
N SER A 197 -1.80 4.42 13.57
CA SER A 197 -0.45 4.31 13.00
C SER A 197 0.52 3.61 13.96
N LEU A 198 0.35 3.75 15.28
CA LEU A 198 1.16 3.06 16.28
C LEU A 198 0.86 1.55 16.32
N ILE A 199 -0.40 1.17 16.12
CA ILE A 199 -0.87 -0.22 16.25
C ILE A 199 -0.72 -0.98 14.92
N TYR A 200 -0.98 -0.33 13.78
CA TYR A 200 -1.11 -0.95 12.47
C TYR A 200 -0.03 -0.47 11.48
N THR A 201 1.24 -0.69 11.82
CA THR A 201 2.35 -0.38 10.91
C THR A 201 2.43 -1.37 9.75
N HIS A 202 2.20 -2.67 9.99
CA HIS A 202 2.23 -3.71 8.95
C HIS A 202 1.20 -4.81 9.22
N ASP A 203 0.42 -5.17 8.20
CA ASP A 203 -0.56 -6.28 8.24
C ASP A 203 0.09 -7.67 8.05
N GLY A 204 1.43 -7.73 8.11
CA GLY A 204 2.21 -8.94 7.87
C GLY A 204 2.31 -9.33 6.40
N SER A 205 1.72 -8.55 5.49
CA SER A 205 1.78 -8.83 4.05
C SER A 205 3.08 -8.34 3.42
N GLY A 206 3.49 -9.02 2.34
CA GLY A 206 4.73 -8.74 1.66
C GLY A 206 5.31 -9.95 0.94
N PHE A 207 6.42 -9.68 0.27
CA PHE A 207 7.28 -10.67 -0.34
C PHE A 207 8.38 -11.08 0.61
N ASN A 208 8.70 -12.37 0.65
CA ASN A 208 9.84 -12.89 1.39
C ASN A 208 10.75 -13.63 0.42
N ARG A 209 11.92 -13.04 0.14
CA ARG A 209 12.95 -13.58 -0.75
C ARG A 209 13.53 -14.87 -0.18
N ARG A 210 13.69 -14.96 1.14
CA ARG A 210 14.28 -16.13 1.82
C ARG A 210 13.47 -17.40 1.59
N ASP A 211 12.16 -17.31 1.79
CA ASP A 211 11.25 -18.46 1.64
C ASP A 211 10.68 -18.58 0.22
N GLY A 212 10.73 -17.50 -0.58
CA GLY A 212 10.08 -17.40 -1.90
C GLY A 212 8.56 -17.23 -1.86
N MET A 213 8.00 -16.95 -0.68
CA MET A 213 6.54 -16.89 -0.45
C MET A 213 6.02 -15.46 -0.48
N VAL A 214 4.83 -15.29 -1.03
CA VAL A 214 4.02 -14.07 -0.93
C VAL A 214 3.01 -14.25 0.19
N ARG A 215 2.99 -13.30 1.13
CA ARG A 215 2.02 -13.27 2.23
C ARG A 215 1.06 -12.11 2.01
N ILE A 216 -0.24 -12.39 2.04
CA ILE A 216 -1.31 -11.39 1.86
C ILE A 216 -2.18 -11.42 3.11
N GLY A 217 -2.19 -10.32 3.86
CA GLY A 217 -3.03 -10.17 5.04
C GLY A 217 -4.51 -10.25 4.66
N ARG A 218 -5.29 -11.00 5.43
CA ARG A 218 -6.75 -11.11 5.27
C ARG A 218 -7.42 -10.65 6.55
N ARG A 219 -8.48 -9.86 6.42
CA ARG A 219 -9.24 -9.38 7.58
C ARG A 219 -9.91 -10.56 8.28
N PHE A 220 -9.67 -10.70 9.58
CA PHE A 220 -10.25 -11.75 10.44
C PHE A 220 -9.98 -13.21 9.97
N ARG A 221 -8.93 -13.44 9.18
CA ARG A 221 -8.52 -14.77 8.71
C ARG A 221 -7.00 -14.89 8.72
N SER A 222 -6.49 -16.11 8.70
CA SER A 222 -5.05 -16.35 8.48
C SER A 222 -4.59 -15.69 7.17
N PRO A 223 -3.35 -15.17 7.10
CA PRO A 223 -2.83 -14.61 5.88
C PRO A 223 -2.86 -15.66 4.77
N PHE A 224 -3.12 -15.21 3.54
CA PHE A 224 -2.95 -16.06 2.37
C PHE A 224 -1.47 -16.11 2.01
N VAL A 225 -0.92 -17.32 1.91
CA VAL A 225 0.49 -17.59 1.68
C VAL A 225 0.61 -18.51 0.48
N ALA A 226 1.36 -18.11 -0.54
CA ALA A 226 1.63 -18.95 -1.71
C ALA A 226 3.00 -18.60 -2.32
N PRO A 227 3.65 -19.54 -3.02
CA PRO A 227 4.90 -19.26 -3.73
C PRO A 227 4.77 -18.13 -4.75
N PHE A 228 5.81 -17.32 -4.89
CA PHE A 228 5.81 -16.15 -5.79
C PHE A 228 5.51 -16.49 -7.25
N TYR A 229 6.04 -17.60 -7.74
CA TYR A 229 5.83 -18.07 -9.10
C TYR A 229 4.39 -18.59 -9.37
N GLU A 230 3.51 -18.65 -8.36
CA GLU A 230 2.08 -18.96 -8.54
C GLU A 230 1.23 -17.73 -8.86
N PHE A 231 1.83 -16.55 -8.90
CA PHE A 231 1.12 -15.30 -9.18
C PHE A 231 1.34 -14.82 -10.61
N ASP A 232 0.26 -14.58 -11.34
CA ASP A 232 0.31 -13.98 -12.68
C ASP A 232 0.36 -12.46 -12.58
N PRO A 233 1.42 -11.82 -13.11
CA PRO A 233 1.52 -10.38 -13.18
C PRO A 233 0.63 -9.82 -14.29
N VAL A 234 -0.22 -8.86 -13.94
CA VAL A 234 -1.12 -8.17 -14.87
C VAL A 234 -0.93 -6.67 -14.71
N MET A 235 -0.58 -6.01 -15.81
CA MET A 235 -0.56 -4.56 -15.90
C MET A 235 -1.96 -4.07 -16.25
N GLN A 236 -2.57 -3.31 -15.34
CA GLN A 236 -3.87 -2.70 -15.56
C GLN A 236 -3.74 -1.22 -15.92
N LEU A 237 -4.42 -0.80 -16.99
CA LEU A 237 -4.61 0.60 -17.36
C LEU A 237 -5.71 1.21 -16.49
N GLN A 238 -5.37 2.23 -15.70
CA GLN A 238 -6.32 3.04 -14.94
C GLN A 238 -6.48 4.40 -15.61
N VAL A 239 -7.69 4.68 -16.12
CA VAL A 239 -8.01 5.98 -16.68
C VAL A 239 -8.36 6.93 -15.55
N THR A 240 -7.64 8.05 -15.46
CA THR A 240 -7.91 9.04 -14.41
C THR A 240 -9.11 9.91 -14.80
N PRO A 241 -9.86 10.47 -13.82
CA PRO A 241 -11.03 11.30 -14.10
C PRO A 241 -10.78 12.51 -15.02
N HIS A 242 -9.52 12.96 -15.13
CA HIS A 242 -9.11 14.09 -15.97
C HIS A 242 -8.59 13.67 -17.36
N GLY A 243 -8.83 12.42 -17.78
CA GLY A 243 -8.42 11.92 -19.10
C GLY A 243 -6.95 11.51 -19.19
N GLY A 244 -6.24 11.45 -18.06
CA GLY A 244 -4.92 10.83 -17.97
C GLY A 244 -5.01 9.31 -17.87
N HIS A 245 -3.86 8.66 -17.85
CA HIS A 245 -3.79 7.22 -17.66
C HIS A 245 -2.58 6.83 -16.82
N ASP A 246 -2.82 5.90 -15.90
CA ASP A 246 -1.80 5.34 -15.02
C ASP A 246 -1.77 3.83 -15.21
N TYR A 247 -0.61 3.22 -14.97
CA TYR A 247 -0.50 1.77 -14.97
C TYR A 247 -0.28 1.24 -13.56
N VAL A 248 -0.98 0.16 -13.22
CA VAL A 248 -0.90 -0.48 -11.91
C VAL A 248 -0.63 -1.97 -12.07
N LEU A 249 0.30 -2.49 -11.26
CA LEU A 249 0.64 -3.90 -11.27
C LEU A 249 -0.26 -4.69 -10.31
N TRP A 250 -0.93 -5.69 -10.85
CA TRP A 250 -1.69 -6.69 -10.11
C TRP A 250 -0.97 -8.03 -10.16
N LEU A 251 -1.00 -8.74 -9.03
CA LEU A 251 -0.60 -10.14 -8.96
C LEU A 251 -1.84 -10.99 -8.67
N HIS A 252 -2.17 -11.87 -9.60
CA HIS A 252 -3.31 -12.78 -9.49
C HIS A 252 -2.83 -14.19 -9.18
N HIS A 253 -3.32 -14.80 -8.11
CA HIS A 253 -3.03 -16.19 -7.84
C HIS A 253 -3.64 -17.08 -8.94
N ARG A 254 -2.88 -18.03 -9.49
CA ARG A 254 -3.30 -18.89 -10.62
C ARG A 254 -4.49 -19.79 -10.32
N TYR A 255 -4.56 -20.30 -9.10
CA TYR A 255 -5.47 -21.38 -8.71
C TYR A 255 -6.59 -20.93 -7.77
N THR A 256 -6.64 -19.65 -7.39
CA THR A 256 -7.68 -19.09 -6.51
C THR A 256 -8.07 -17.70 -6.98
N ASP A 257 -9.18 -17.16 -6.48
CA ASP A 257 -9.59 -15.77 -6.78
C ASP A 257 -8.78 -14.70 -6.00
N THR A 258 -7.74 -15.11 -5.28
CA THR A 258 -6.88 -14.20 -4.54
C THR A 258 -6.07 -13.32 -5.49
N LYS A 259 -6.10 -12.00 -5.26
CA LYS A 259 -5.30 -11.03 -6.01
C LYS A 259 -4.79 -9.93 -5.09
N VAL A 260 -3.65 -9.36 -5.43
CA VAL A 260 -3.10 -8.19 -4.74
C VAL A 260 -2.74 -7.10 -5.74
N CYS A 261 -3.19 -5.89 -5.45
CA CYS A 261 -2.78 -4.68 -6.14
C CYS A 261 -1.52 -4.14 -5.46
N LEU A 262 -0.45 -3.89 -6.24
CA LEU A 262 0.81 -3.34 -5.71
C LEU A 262 0.83 -1.80 -5.70
N GLY A 263 -0.11 -1.16 -6.41
CA GLY A 263 -0.28 0.29 -6.34
C GLY A 263 -0.66 0.76 -4.94
N MET A 264 -0.01 1.83 -4.47
CA MET A 264 -0.10 2.35 -3.10
C MET A 264 0.36 1.37 -2.00
N LYS A 265 0.84 0.18 -2.34
CA LYS A 265 1.39 -0.80 -1.39
C LYS A 265 2.91 -0.92 -1.50
N MET A 266 3.44 -0.77 -2.71
CA MET A 266 4.87 -0.91 -2.99
C MET A 266 5.39 0.11 -3.99
N HIS A 267 4.53 0.59 -4.87
CA HIS A 267 4.87 1.62 -5.84
C HIS A 267 3.80 2.72 -5.81
N SER A 268 4.22 3.95 -6.12
CA SER A 268 3.32 5.09 -6.27
C SER A 268 2.27 4.84 -7.36
N LEU A 269 1.10 5.48 -7.23
CA LEU A 269 0.18 5.61 -8.37
C LEU A 269 0.82 6.49 -9.45
N GLY A 270 0.43 6.31 -10.71
CA GLY A 270 0.96 7.11 -11.82
C GLY A 270 2.26 6.59 -12.43
N LEU A 271 2.52 5.27 -12.42
CA LEU A 271 3.59 4.74 -13.24
C LEU A 271 3.24 4.83 -14.72
N ASP A 272 4.21 5.29 -15.50
CA ASP A 272 4.19 5.06 -16.94
C ASP A 272 4.46 3.57 -17.24
N LYS A 273 4.19 3.20 -18.49
CA LYS A 273 4.32 1.82 -18.94
C LYS A 273 5.75 1.28 -18.78
N ALA A 274 6.77 2.08 -19.06
CA ALA A 274 8.18 1.67 -19.00
C ALA A 274 8.64 1.43 -17.56
N ASN A 275 8.31 2.33 -16.62
CA ASN A 275 8.63 2.16 -15.22
C ASN A 275 7.83 1.03 -14.58
N LEU A 276 6.61 0.73 -15.05
CA LEU A 276 5.90 -0.47 -14.58
C LEU A 276 6.62 -1.76 -15.02
N TYR A 277 7.09 -1.83 -16.26
CA TYR A 277 7.90 -2.99 -16.69
C TYR A 277 9.21 -3.10 -15.91
N ALA A 278 9.89 -1.98 -15.67
CA ALA A 278 11.10 -1.94 -14.83
C ALA A 278 10.81 -2.32 -13.38
N PHE A 279 9.67 -1.92 -12.83
CA PHE A 279 9.24 -2.32 -11.49
C PHE A 279 8.98 -3.83 -11.43
N TRP A 280 8.32 -4.42 -12.43
CA TRP A 280 8.14 -5.86 -12.52
C TRP A 280 9.48 -6.62 -12.64
N ASP A 281 10.42 -6.10 -13.44
CA ASP A 281 11.80 -6.63 -13.53
C ASP A 281 12.53 -6.55 -12.18
N THR A 282 12.44 -5.40 -11.51
CA THR A 282 13.00 -5.13 -10.17
C THR A 282 12.45 -6.12 -9.15
N LEU A 283 11.14 -6.35 -9.15
CA LEU A 283 10.49 -7.27 -8.22
C LEU A 283 10.92 -8.72 -8.47
N GLN A 284 11.02 -9.15 -9.74
CA GLN A 284 11.53 -10.48 -10.07
C GLN A 284 12.97 -10.66 -9.60
N ARG A 285 13.86 -9.69 -9.86
CA ARG A 285 15.26 -9.72 -9.39
C ARG A 285 15.35 -9.72 -7.86
N TYR A 286 14.49 -8.96 -7.19
CA TYR A 286 14.38 -8.96 -5.74
C TYR A 286 13.96 -10.33 -5.18
N MET A 287 13.11 -11.07 -5.87
CA MET A 287 12.69 -12.40 -5.43
C MET A 287 13.65 -13.52 -5.85
N ASP A 288 14.42 -13.33 -6.93
CA ASP A 288 15.31 -14.35 -7.48
C ASP A 288 16.61 -14.44 -6.68
N VAL A 289 16.74 -15.53 -5.92
CA VAL A 289 17.92 -15.77 -5.06
C VAL A 289 19.21 -16.00 -5.86
N GLU A 290 19.11 -16.20 -7.17
CA GLU A 290 20.25 -16.37 -8.07
C GLU A 290 20.73 -15.04 -8.67
N GLN A 291 19.95 -13.97 -8.48
CA GLN A 291 20.30 -12.61 -8.94
C GLN A 291 20.71 -11.73 -7.76
N PRO A 292 21.63 -10.76 -7.97
CA PRO A 292 21.88 -9.73 -6.97
C PRO A 292 20.63 -8.88 -6.75
N LEU A 293 20.47 -8.34 -5.54
CA LEU A 293 19.39 -7.43 -5.19
C LEU A 293 19.40 -6.21 -6.12
N PRO A 294 18.21 -5.70 -6.51
CA PRO A 294 18.09 -4.50 -7.33
C PRO A 294 18.76 -3.30 -6.66
N ASP A 295 19.29 -2.36 -7.45
CA ASP A 295 20.06 -1.23 -6.93
C ASP A 295 19.14 -0.09 -6.48
N LEU A 296 18.41 -0.32 -5.39
CA LEU A 296 17.43 0.62 -4.83
C LEU A 296 17.98 1.31 -3.57
N PRO A 297 17.66 2.61 -3.35
CA PRO A 297 18.06 3.34 -2.15
C PRO A 297 17.70 2.65 -0.83
N VAL A 298 16.50 2.07 -0.71
CA VAL A 298 16.05 1.40 0.53
C VAL A 298 16.89 0.18 0.87
N LEU A 299 17.39 -0.55 -0.12
CA LEU A 299 18.13 -1.78 0.07
C LEU A 299 19.58 -1.55 0.49
N GLU A 300 20.12 -0.35 0.27
CA GLU A 300 21.52 0.02 0.55
C GLU A 300 22.00 -0.40 1.94
N GLN A 301 21.12 -0.35 2.94
CA GLN A 301 21.46 -0.71 4.32
C GLN A 301 21.62 -2.21 4.53
N SER A 302 20.97 -3.04 3.72
CA SER A 302 20.97 -4.50 3.85
C SER A 302 21.64 -5.23 2.70
N ARG A 303 22.11 -4.55 1.64
CA ARG A 303 22.74 -5.20 0.46
C ARG A 303 23.86 -6.16 0.83
N HIS A 304 24.70 -5.78 1.79
CA HIS A 304 25.85 -6.59 2.24
C HIS A 304 25.44 -7.88 3.00
N LEU A 305 24.18 -7.98 3.43
CA LEU A 305 23.65 -9.17 4.12
C LEU A 305 23.27 -10.29 3.15
N ASP A 306 22.96 -9.97 1.89
CA ASP A 306 22.66 -10.96 0.86
C ASP A 306 23.98 -11.43 0.21
N PRO A 307 24.34 -12.72 0.29
CA PRO A 307 25.65 -13.21 -0.15
C PRO A 307 25.86 -13.09 -1.68
N VAL A 308 24.79 -13.25 -2.47
CA VAL A 308 24.85 -13.11 -3.93
C VAL A 308 25.12 -11.66 -4.30
N THR A 309 24.42 -10.74 -3.64
CA THR A 309 24.60 -9.29 -3.81
C THR A 309 25.99 -8.84 -3.35
N ALA A 310 26.46 -9.30 -2.19
CA ALA A 310 27.78 -8.95 -1.67
C ALA A 310 28.90 -9.41 -2.62
N ALA A 311 28.82 -10.63 -3.16
CA ALA A 311 29.78 -11.14 -4.13
C ALA A 311 29.74 -10.35 -5.45
N HIS A 312 28.54 -10.02 -5.94
CA HIS A 312 28.36 -9.21 -7.14
C HIS A 312 28.93 -7.79 -6.96
N ASP A 313 28.57 -7.11 -5.86
CA ASP A 313 29.01 -5.75 -5.57
C ASP A 313 30.54 -5.66 -5.40
N ALA A 314 31.16 -6.68 -4.80
CA ALA A 314 32.61 -6.81 -4.72
C ALA A 314 33.27 -7.01 -6.10
N ALA A 315 32.66 -7.83 -6.97
CA ALA A 315 33.17 -8.08 -8.31
C ALA A 315 33.16 -6.84 -9.21
N ILE A 316 32.15 -5.98 -9.09
CA ILE A 316 32.02 -4.75 -9.89
C ILE A 316 32.64 -3.51 -9.20
N GLY A 317 33.17 -3.65 -7.99
CA GLY A 317 33.73 -2.55 -7.22
C GLY A 317 32.70 -1.46 -6.87
N ARG A 318 31.46 -1.84 -6.56
CA ARG A 318 30.39 -0.90 -6.22
C ARG A 318 30.71 -0.17 -4.91
N PRO A 319 30.57 1.16 -4.83
CA PRO A 319 30.72 1.87 -3.56
C PRO A 319 29.69 1.44 -2.52
N GLU A 320 30.11 1.15 -1.29
CA GLU A 320 29.23 0.68 -0.19
C GLU A 320 28.17 1.73 0.22
N ARG A 321 28.49 3.02 0.05
CA ARG A 321 27.62 4.15 0.39
C ARG A 321 27.01 4.86 -0.83
N TYR A 322 26.95 4.18 -1.97
CA TYR A 322 26.46 4.74 -3.23
C TYR A 322 25.14 5.52 -3.11
N TRP A 323 24.15 4.97 -2.39
CA TRP A 323 22.86 5.65 -2.17
C TRP A 323 22.86 6.51 -0.91
N ARG A 324 23.62 6.13 0.13
CA ARG A 324 23.68 6.91 1.40
C ARG A 324 24.15 8.33 1.20
N ASP A 325 25.01 8.55 0.22
CA ASP A 325 25.62 9.85 -0.04
C ASP A 325 24.87 10.66 -1.12
N ARG A 326 23.68 10.21 -1.55
CA ARG A 326 22.91 10.84 -2.62
C ARG A 326 21.63 11.49 -2.11
N THR A 327 21.44 12.76 -2.46
CA THR A 327 20.15 13.45 -2.31
C THR A 327 19.30 13.33 -3.56
N LEU A 328 17.98 13.53 -3.44
CA LEU A 328 17.07 13.57 -4.59
C LEU A 328 17.49 14.62 -5.64
N GLU A 329 17.84 15.83 -5.21
CA GLU A 329 18.31 16.89 -6.12
C GLU A 329 19.60 16.48 -6.82
N GLY A 330 20.55 15.90 -6.07
CA GLY A 330 21.80 15.39 -6.63
C GLY A 330 21.55 14.30 -7.66
N TRP A 331 20.64 13.37 -7.39
CA TRP A 331 20.24 12.31 -8.33
C TRP A 331 19.63 12.87 -9.61
N LYS A 332 18.67 13.81 -9.50
CA LYS A 332 18.01 14.43 -10.65
C LYS A 332 18.97 15.24 -11.54
N ARG A 333 19.99 15.86 -10.95
CA ARG A 333 21.05 16.58 -11.69
C ARG A 333 22.12 15.65 -12.28
N ASN A 334 22.26 14.44 -11.74
CA ASN A 334 23.27 13.48 -12.19
C ASN A 334 22.96 12.93 -13.60
N SER A 335 23.98 12.77 -14.44
CA SER A 335 23.83 12.12 -15.76
C SER A 335 23.30 10.69 -15.69
N ALA A 336 23.50 9.98 -14.57
CA ALA A 336 23.01 8.62 -14.35
C ALA A 336 21.48 8.53 -14.38
N SER A 337 20.78 9.49 -13.78
CA SER A 337 19.30 9.49 -13.78
C SER A 337 18.76 9.71 -15.19
N ARG A 338 19.34 10.64 -15.96
CA ARG A 338 18.97 10.87 -17.37
C ARG A 338 19.22 9.63 -18.24
N LYS A 339 20.41 9.03 -18.12
CA LYS A 339 20.76 7.79 -18.82
C LYS A 339 19.81 6.65 -18.47
N LEU A 340 19.39 6.53 -17.20
CA LEU A 340 18.41 5.53 -16.80
C LEU A 340 17.06 5.77 -17.49
N ARG A 341 16.54 7.00 -17.49
CA ARG A 341 15.29 7.34 -18.21
C ARG A 341 15.35 7.01 -19.69
N GLU A 342 16.45 7.36 -20.35
CA GLU A 342 16.68 7.06 -21.77
C GLU A 342 16.71 5.55 -22.03
N LYS A 343 17.41 4.78 -21.18
CA LYS A 343 17.42 3.31 -21.26
C LYS A 343 16.03 2.72 -21.04
N LEU A 344 15.29 3.19 -20.03
CA LEU A 344 13.94 2.72 -19.74
C LEU A 344 12.98 2.95 -20.92
N ALA A 345 13.07 4.13 -21.54
CA ALA A 345 12.23 4.50 -22.68
C ALA A 345 12.60 3.75 -23.97
N SER A 346 13.89 3.49 -24.20
CA SER A 346 14.37 2.81 -25.41
C SER A 346 14.38 1.29 -25.33
N HIS A 347 14.30 0.71 -24.12
CA HIS A 347 14.37 -0.73 -23.94
C HIS A 347 13.16 -1.45 -24.55
N PRO A 348 13.35 -2.49 -25.38
CA PRO A 348 12.27 -3.26 -25.97
C PRO A 348 11.68 -4.24 -24.94
N TRP A 349 10.81 -3.72 -24.08
CA TRP A 349 10.16 -4.51 -23.02
C TRP A 349 9.32 -5.67 -23.58
N GLN A 350 9.30 -6.79 -22.83
CA GLN A 350 8.37 -7.91 -23.04
C GLN A 350 8.48 -8.62 -24.40
N GLN A 351 9.62 -8.54 -25.10
CA GLN A 351 9.81 -9.22 -26.39
C GLN A 351 10.04 -10.73 -26.26
N HIS A 352 10.79 -11.14 -25.23
CA HIS A 352 11.16 -12.54 -25.02
C HIS A 352 9.95 -13.43 -24.67
N PRO A 353 10.04 -14.76 -24.88
CA PRO A 353 9.01 -15.70 -24.42
C PRO A 353 8.93 -15.73 -22.89
N CYS A 354 7.76 -16.07 -22.36
CA CYS A 354 7.54 -16.17 -20.93
C CYS A 354 8.14 -17.49 -20.40
N THR A 355 9.14 -17.39 -19.51
CA THR A 355 9.84 -18.55 -18.94
C THR A 355 8.89 -19.45 -18.15
N LEU A 356 7.96 -18.85 -17.39
CA LEU A 356 6.97 -19.58 -16.61
C LEU A 356 5.98 -20.35 -17.50
N ARG A 357 5.64 -19.81 -18.68
CA ARG A 357 4.74 -20.48 -19.63
C ARG A 357 5.36 -21.76 -20.20
N ALA A 358 6.68 -21.79 -20.36
CA ALA A 358 7.40 -22.98 -20.81
C ALA A 358 7.43 -24.10 -19.76
N ARG A 359 7.08 -23.82 -18.50
CA ARG A 359 7.00 -24.80 -17.40
C ARG A 359 5.58 -25.32 -17.15
N ILE A 360 4.60 -24.90 -17.93
CA ILE A 360 3.23 -25.37 -17.77
C ILE A 360 3.13 -26.80 -18.30
N ASP A 361 2.71 -27.73 -17.44
CA ASP A 361 2.43 -29.12 -17.78
C ASP A 361 0.90 -29.33 -17.84
N PRO A 362 0.31 -29.53 -19.03
CA PRO A 362 -1.13 -29.77 -19.19
C PRO A 362 -1.63 -31.04 -18.50
N ALA A 363 -0.76 -32.02 -18.25
CA ALA A 363 -1.12 -33.29 -17.61
C ALA A 363 -1.11 -33.22 -16.09
N LEU A 364 -0.49 -32.18 -15.51
CA LEU A 364 -0.40 -32.00 -14.07
C LEU A 364 -1.72 -31.42 -13.51
N SER A 365 -2.31 -32.10 -12.52
CA SER A 365 -3.48 -31.57 -11.81
C SER A 365 -3.05 -30.61 -10.68
N ILE A 366 -3.93 -29.67 -10.33
CA ILE A 366 -3.70 -28.71 -9.24
C ILE A 366 -3.52 -29.43 -7.89
N GLU A 367 -4.31 -30.48 -7.67
CA GLU A 367 -4.18 -31.34 -6.48
C GLU A 367 -2.80 -31.99 -6.40
N ALA A 368 -2.38 -32.72 -7.45
CA ALA A 368 -1.09 -33.41 -7.48
C ALA A 368 0.08 -32.44 -7.31
N TYR A 369 -0.04 -31.24 -7.90
CA TYR A 369 0.91 -30.16 -7.71
C TYR A 369 1.03 -29.75 -6.24
N TYR A 370 -0.07 -29.39 -5.56
CA TYR A 370 0.01 -28.98 -4.15
C TYR A 370 0.45 -30.11 -3.22
N ARG A 371 0.07 -31.37 -3.47
CA ARG A 371 0.61 -32.53 -2.74
C ARG A 371 2.13 -32.65 -2.89
N SER A 372 2.65 -32.41 -4.10
CA SER A 372 4.10 -32.41 -4.33
C SER A 372 4.81 -31.26 -3.60
N GLN A 373 4.17 -30.09 -3.48
CA GLN A 373 4.72 -28.96 -2.72
C GLN A 373 4.70 -29.24 -1.22
N GLU A 374 3.62 -29.81 -0.68
CA GLU A 374 3.50 -30.25 0.71
C GLU A 374 4.59 -31.26 1.07
N ALA A 375 4.85 -32.24 0.19
CA ALA A 375 5.92 -33.23 0.36
C ALA A 375 7.34 -32.61 0.37
N ARG A 376 7.52 -31.45 -0.28
CA ARG A 376 8.77 -30.66 -0.27
C ARG A 376 8.90 -29.74 0.96
N GLY A 377 7.93 -29.76 1.88
CA GLY A 377 7.90 -28.88 3.05
C GLY A 377 7.44 -27.46 2.72
N ILE A 378 6.80 -27.24 1.58
CA ILE A 378 6.26 -25.93 1.17
C ILE A 378 4.80 -25.86 1.63
N HIS A 379 4.55 -25.05 2.65
CA HIS A 379 3.21 -24.87 3.21
C HIS A 379 2.54 -23.63 2.62
N ALA A 380 1.73 -23.84 1.57
CA ALA A 380 0.85 -22.82 1.00
C ALA A 380 -0.53 -22.83 1.69
N THR A 381 -1.29 -21.75 1.51
CA THR A 381 -2.67 -21.64 2.00
C THR A 381 -3.65 -22.52 1.22
N PRO A 382 -3.61 -22.55 -0.13
CA PRO A 382 -4.29 -23.60 -0.87
C PRO A 382 -3.60 -24.94 -0.59
N ARG A 383 -4.39 -25.94 -0.20
CA ARG A 383 -3.91 -27.30 0.06
C ARG A 383 -4.34 -28.25 -1.06
N GLY A 384 -3.68 -29.40 -1.17
CA GLY A 384 -4.08 -30.43 -2.13
C GLY A 384 -5.57 -30.80 -2.00
N ASP A 385 -6.05 -30.94 -0.76
CA ASP A 385 -7.46 -31.27 -0.44
C ASP A 385 -8.47 -30.28 -1.03
N ASP A 386 -8.10 -29.00 -1.19
CA ASP A 386 -9.01 -27.96 -1.68
C ASP A 386 -9.39 -28.18 -3.17
N PHE A 387 -8.63 -29.03 -3.87
CA PHE A 387 -8.79 -29.29 -5.31
C PHE A 387 -9.16 -30.74 -5.63
N ASP A 388 -9.46 -31.57 -4.62
CA ASP A 388 -9.96 -32.93 -4.80
C ASP A 388 -11.31 -32.93 -5.55
N ASN A 389 -11.43 -33.85 -6.51
CA ASN A 389 -12.65 -34.16 -7.25
C ASN A 389 -13.85 -34.51 -6.34
N ILE A 390 -13.62 -35.02 -5.12
CA ILE A 390 -14.66 -35.38 -4.15
C ILE A 390 -15.39 -34.13 -3.63
N HIS A 391 -14.68 -33.03 -3.37
CA HIS A 391 -15.28 -31.79 -2.85
C HIS A 391 -15.96 -30.95 -3.94
N ARG A 392 -15.65 -31.18 -5.22
CA ARG A 392 -16.32 -30.53 -6.35
C ARG A 392 -17.77 -31.00 -6.56
N ARG A 393 -18.09 -32.27 -6.22
CA ARG A 393 -19.44 -32.84 -6.35
C ARG A 393 -20.44 -32.36 -5.31
N GLY A 394 -19.98 -31.79 -4.19
CA GLY A 394 -20.85 -31.24 -3.13
C GLY A 394 -21.39 -29.84 -3.43
N ALA A 395 -20.75 -29.07 -4.31
CA ALA A 395 -21.15 -27.69 -4.62
C ALA A 395 -22.03 -27.56 -5.88
N SER A 396 -22.11 -28.60 -6.72
CA SER A 396 -22.89 -28.57 -7.97
C SER A 396 -24.31 -29.13 -7.83
N THR A 397 -24.78 -29.41 -6.62
CA THR A 397 -26.09 -30.03 -6.35
C THR A 397 -27.04 -29.13 -5.54
N ALA A 398 -26.92 -27.81 -5.67
CA ALA A 398 -28.00 -26.89 -5.30
C ALA A 398 -28.84 -26.59 -6.56
N PRO A 399 -30.12 -26.99 -6.62
CA PRO A 399 -30.99 -26.62 -7.73
C PRO A 399 -31.20 -25.11 -7.72
N GLN A 400 -31.05 -24.46 -8.87
CA GLN A 400 -31.57 -23.12 -9.08
C GLN A 400 -33.10 -23.23 -9.07
N GLY A 401 -33.71 -22.78 -7.98
CA GLY A 401 -35.15 -22.56 -7.83
C GLY A 401 -35.42 -21.08 -7.68
#